data_AF-A0A1Y3X7L7-F1
#
_entry.id   AF-A0A1Y3X7L7-F1
#
_cell.length_a   1.000
_cell.length_b   1.000
_cell.length_c   1.000
_cell.angle_alpha   90.00
_cell.angle_beta   90.00
_cell.angle_gamma   90.00
#
_symmetry.space_group_name_H-M   'P 1'
#
loop_
_entity.id
_entity.type
_entity.pdbx_description
1 polymer ?
#
loop_
_entity_poly.entity_id
_entity_poly.type
_entity_poly.pdbx_seq_one_letter_code
_entity_poly.pdbx_strand_id
1 'polypeptide(L)'
;MKRSIAFCLMTMALAAAQAQQGGITPELLKDIKDSYKPTPSDKAIYNAMAGTSISVLAKNHENLANFDTHFSNRVVSHGITDQQQSGRCWLFTGLNVLRAQMMAKYGLDEMEFSQNYCFFYDQLEKANLFLQGIIDTREKPMEDKMVEWLFKHPISDGGQFTGISDIIGKYGVVPASVMPETYSSEHTGQIADLLGLKLKEFGLQLRQAAGEGAKETALEEQKKEMMGTIYRMLALAFGEPVERFTWTMNGETKEYTPLSFYQTFLGNDLTGNYVMLMNDPSREFYKCYEIDYDRHTYDGRNWTYVNLPIEDIKEMAVRSIKDSTMMYFSCDVAKFLDSKRGTLDLNNYDYASLMGTSFGMNKKQRIQTFASGSSHAMTLMAVDLDANGKPKKWMVENSWGAEAGYHGHLIMTDEWFDEYMFRLVVEKKYVPESVLDILKQKPVLLPAWDPMFAEEY
;
A
#
# COMPACT_ATOMS: atom_id res chain seq x y z
N MET A 1 46.27 25.20 -31.00
CA MET A 1 44.92 25.03 -31.59
C MET A 1 44.75 23.76 -32.42
N LYS A 2 45.60 23.43 -33.42
CA LYS A 2 45.40 22.24 -34.28
C LYS A 2 45.46 20.87 -33.55
N ARG A 3 46.33 20.70 -32.54
CA ARG A 3 46.43 19.45 -31.75
C ARG A 3 45.21 19.20 -30.85
N SER A 4 44.63 20.25 -30.28
CA SER A 4 43.45 20.16 -29.40
C SER A 4 42.17 19.81 -30.18
N ILE A 5 42.03 20.29 -31.41
CA ILE A 5 40.89 19.97 -32.30
C ILE A 5 40.95 18.51 -32.77
N ALA A 6 42.13 18.02 -33.13
CA ALA A 6 42.32 16.62 -33.52
C ALA A 6 42.02 15.64 -32.38
N PHE A 7 42.41 15.99 -31.15
CA PHE A 7 42.13 15.17 -29.97
C PHE A 7 40.62 15.14 -29.64
N CYS A 8 39.92 16.29 -29.70
CA CYS A 8 38.46 16.34 -29.52
C CYS A 8 37.67 15.59 -30.60
N LEU A 9 38.12 15.60 -31.86
CA LEU A 9 37.49 14.85 -32.95
C LEU A 9 37.67 13.34 -32.79
N MET A 10 38.83 12.90 -32.29
CA MET A 10 39.12 11.49 -32.03
C MET A 10 38.29 10.96 -30.86
N THR A 11 38.11 11.75 -29.79
CA THR A 11 37.25 11.39 -28.65
C THR A 11 35.77 11.38 -29.00
N MET A 12 35.28 12.29 -29.87
CA MET A 12 33.90 12.25 -30.36
C MET A 12 33.64 11.06 -31.29
N ALA A 13 34.60 10.69 -32.15
CA ALA A 13 34.49 9.51 -33.00
C ALA A 13 34.49 8.21 -32.18
N LEU A 14 35.30 8.13 -31.11
CA LEU A 14 35.30 7.01 -30.17
C LEU A 14 34.00 6.91 -29.37
N ALA A 15 33.46 8.03 -28.88
CA ALA A 15 32.17 8.06 -28.18
C ALA A 15 30.99 7.71 -29.10
N ALA A 16 31.01 8.14 -30.36
CA ALA A 16 30.02 7.75 -31.36
C ALA A 16 30.10 6.25 -31.70
N ALA A 17 31.31 5.69 -31.80
CA ALA A 17 31.52 4.27 -32.03
C ALA A 17 31.10 3.41 -30.82
N GLN A 18 31.29 3.91 -29.60
CA GLN A 18 30.87 3.25 -28.36
C GLN A 18 29.35 3.33 -28.16
N ALA A 19 28.71 4.44 -28.52
CA ALA A 19 27.24 4.57 -28.55
C ALA A 19 26.60 3.64 -29.61
N GLN A 20 27.36 3.25 -30.63
CA GLN A 20 26.96 2.28 -31.65
C GLN A 20 27.07 0.83 -31.15
N GLN A 21 27.90 0.56 -30.13
CA GLN A 21 27.97 -0.74 -29.46
C GLN A 21 26.76 -0.92 -28.52
N GLY A 22 25.70 -1.55 -29.04
CA GLY A 22 24.47 -1.85 -28.30
C GLY A 22 23.20 -1.23 -28.89
N GLY A 23 23.33 -0.36 -29.91
CA GLY A 23 22.18 0.16 -30.65
C GLY A 23 21.63 -0.83 -31.67
N ILE A 24 20.38 -0.63 -32.09
CA ILE A 24 19.78 -1.39 -33.20
C ILE A 24 20.34 -0.86 -34.52
N THR A 25 21.38 -1.52 -35.05
CA THR A 25 21.93 -1.18 -36.36
C THR A 25 20.97 -1.57 -37.49
N PRO A 26 21.10 -1.00 -38.71
CA PRO A 26 20.30 -1.42 -39.86
C PRO A 26 20.38 -2.93 -40.14
N GLU A 27 21.56 -3.53 -39.95
CA GLU A 27 21.79 -4.97 -40.11
C GLU A 27 21.04 -5.76 -39.04
N LEU A 28 21.15 -5.38 -37.77
CA LEU A 28 20.42 -6.03 -36.69
C LEU A 28 18.90 -5.87 -36.86
N LEU A 29 18.43 -4.69 -37.26
CA LEU A 29 17.00 -4.47 -37.54
C LEU A 29 16.51 -5.35 -38.68
N LYS A 30 17.33 -5.54 -39.72
CA LYS A 30 17.02 -6.45 -40.81
C LYS A 30 16.88 -7.88 -40.29
N ASP A 31 17.81 -8.35 -39.46
CA ASP A 31 17.75 -9.70 -38.86
C ASP A 31 16.51 -9.86 -37.96
N ILE A 32 16.16 -8.85 -37.15
CA ILE A 32 14.92 -8.85 -36.34
C ILE A 32 13.68 -8.96 -37.25
N LYS A 33 13.61 -8.17 -38.33
CA LYS A 33 12.49 -8.23 -39.28
C LYS A 33 12.41 -9.57 -39.99
N ASP A 34 13.54 -10.14 -40.39
CA ASP A 34 13.61 -11.45 -41.06
C ASP A 34 13.21 -12.60 -40.09
N SER A 35 13.34 -12.39 -38.78
CA SER A 35 12.84 -13.31 -37.75
C SER A 35 11.32 -13.26 -37.59
N TYR A 36 10.67 -12.13 -37.88
CA TYR A 36 9.22 -11.98 -37.82
C TYR A 36 8.57 -12.55 -39.09
N LYS A 37 8.04 -13.76 -38.97
CA LYS A 37 7.37 -14.49 -40.06
C LYS A 37 5.88 -14.61 -39.78
N PRO A 38 5.08 -13.53 -39.97
CA PRO A 38 3.67 -13.54 -39.61
C PRO A 38 2.89 -14.55 -40.42
N THR A 39 2.08 -15.33 -39.72
CA THR A 39 1.12 -16.28 -40.27
C THR A 39 -0.25 -15.61 -40.46
N PRO A 40 -1.19 -16.24 -41.19
CA PRO A 40 -2.59 -15.80 -41.21
C PRO A 40 -3.20 -15.68 -39.80
N SER A 41 -2.80 -16.56 -38.86
CA SER A 41 -3.21 -16.50 -37.46
C SER A 41 -2.68 -15.23 -36.77
N ASP A 42 -1.41 -14.88 -36.96
CA ASP A 42 -0.82 -13.66 -36.39
C ASP A 42 -1.51 -12.40 -36.95
N LYS A 43 -1.89 -12.41 -38.24
CA LYS A 43 -2.66 -11.31 -38.83
C LYS A 43 -4.05 -11.17 -38.21
N ALA A 44 -4.71 -12.30 -37.91
CA ALA A 44 -5.99 -12.30 -37.23
C ALA A 44 -5.86 -11.77 -35.78
N ILE A 45 -4.84 -12.23 -35.04
CA ILE A 45 -4.52 -11.74 -33.68
C ILE A 45 -4.24 -10.24 -33.71
N TYR A 46 -3.42 -9.76 -34.65
CA TYR A 46 -3.16 -8.33 -34.84
C TYR A 46 -4.44 -7.53 -35.06
N ASN A 47 -5.32 -7.97 -35.96
CA ASN A 47 -6.58 -7.28 -36.24
C ASN A 47 -7.49 -7.26 -35.00
N ALA A 48 -7.53 -8.35 -34.23
CA ALA A 48 -8.28 -8.42 -32.98
C ALA A 48 -7.72 -7.45 -31.92
N MET A 49 -6.40 -7.48 -31.68
CA MET A 49 -5.72 -6.59 -30.72
C MET A 49 -5.81 -5.12 -31.12
N ALA A 50 -5.87 -4.81 -32.41
CA ALA A 50 -6.07 -3.44 -32.89
C ALA A 50 -7.50 -2.92 -32.64
N GLY A 51 -8.47 -3.82 -32.44
CA GLY A 51 -9.89 -3.47 -32.29
C GLY A 51 -10.42 -3.51 -30.85
N THR A 52 -9.68 -4.07 -29.89
CA THR A 52 -10.11 -4.19 -28.48
C THR A 52 -8.91 -4.24 -27.51
N SER A 53 -9.15 -4.23 -26.20
CA SER A 53 -8.07 -4.34 -25.21
C SER A 53 -7.44 -5.74 -25.20
N ILE A 54 -6.14 -5.79 -24.90
CA ILE A 54 -5.40 -7.05 -24.76
C ILE A 54 -6.02 -7.94 -23.68
N SER A 55 -6.45 -7.34 -22.56
CA SER A 55 -7.08 -8.07 -21.45
C SER A 55 -8.42 -8.73 -21.82
N VAL A 56 -9.17 -8.15 -22.76
CA VAL A 56 -10.41 -8.76 -23.28
C VAL A 56 -10.08 -10.00 -24.10
N LEU A 57 -9.02 -9.96 -24.91
CA LEU A 57 -8.59 -11.10 -25.74
C LEU A 57 -7.89 -12.19 -24.94
N ALA A 58 -7.13 -11.81 -23.91
CA ALA A 58 -6.41 -12.73 -23.05
C ALA A 58 -7.30 -13.39 -21.99
N LYS A 59 -8.57 -12.96 -21.84
CA LYS A 59 -9.48 -13.51 -20.83
C LYS A 59 -9.61 -15.03 -21.03
N ASN A 60 -9.23 -15.80 -20.01
CA ASN A 60 -9.26 -17.25 -20.09
C ASN A 60 -10.69 -17.76 -19.91
N HIS A 61 -11.31 -18.19 -21.01
CA HIS A 61 -12.68 -18.69 -21.00
C HIS A 61 -12.82 -20.05 -20.31
N GLU A 62 -11.76 -20.86 -20.23
CA GLU A 62 -11.77 -22.13 -19.52
C GLU A 62 -11.89 -21.91 -18.01
N ASN A 63 -11.38 -20.78 -17.49
CA ASN A 63 -11.47 -20.38 -16.09
C ASN A 63 -12.81 -19.72 -15.70
N LEU A 64 -13.78 -19.66 -16.61
CA LEU A 64 -15.09 -19.03 -16.33
C LEU A 64 -16.10 -19.95 -15.63
N ALA A 65 -15.91 -21.27 -15.72
CA ALA A 65 -16.85 -22.22 -15.16
C ALA A 65 -16.89 -22.17 -13.62
N ASN A 66 -18.09 -22.22 -13.04
CA ASN A 66 -18.37 -22.48 -11.63
C ASN A 66 -17.54 -21.65 -10.62
N PHE A 67 -17.80 -20.34 -10.57
CA PHE A 67 -17.27 -19.50 -9.50
C PHE A 67 -17.86 -19.92 -8.15
N ASP A 68 -17.12 -20.74 -7.41
CA ASP A 68 -17.53 -21.22 -6.11
C ASP A 68 -17.34 -20.12 -5.06
N THR A 69 -18.44 -19.68 -4.47
CA THR A 69 -18.49 -18.63 -3.45
C THR A 69 -18.66 -19.18 -2.03
N HIS A 70 -18.65 -20.51 -1.86
CA HIS A 70 -18.71 -21.15 -0.55
C HIS A 70 -17.38 -21.04 0.20
N PHE A 71 -17.43 -20.86 1.52
CA PHE A 71 -16.25 -20.88 2.40
C PHE A 71 -16.55 -21.69 3.65
N SER A 72 -15.65 -22.60 4.02
CA SER A 72 -15.74 -23.36 5.28
C SER A 72 -15.68 -22.46 6.53
N ASN A 73 -14.95 -21.34 6.47
CA ASN A 73 -14.83 -20.39 7.58
C ASN A 73 -14.89 -18.95 7.07
N ARG A 74 -15.80 -18.15 7.63
CA ARG A 74 -15.99 -16.74 7.26
C ARG A 74 -16.31 -15.93 8.51
N VAL A 75 -15.62 -14.80 8.67
CA VAL A 75 -15.95 -13.79 9.67
C VAL A 75 -17.18 -13.00 9.20
N VAL A 76 -18.15 -12.78 10.10
CA VAL A 76 -19.33 -11.97 9.79
C VAL A 76 -18.93 -10.49 9.80
N SER A 77 -19.28 -9.78 8.73
CA SER A 77 -19.11 -8.32 8.59
C SER A 77 -20.20 -7.76 7.68
N HIS A 78 -20.52 -6.48 7.88
CA HIS A 78 -21.54 -5.75 7.15
C HIS A 78 -21.07 -4.33 6.83
N GLY A 79 -21.74 -3.70 5.86
CA GLY A 79 -21.50 -2.32 5.45
C GLY A 79 -20.21 -2.15 4.64
N ILE A 80 -20.17 -2.64 3.40
CA ILE A 80 -18.98 -2.47 2.53
C ILE A 80 -18.69 -0.98 2.33
N THR A 81 -17.42 -0.61 2.54
CA THR A 81 -16.95 0.77 2.44
C THR A 81 -16.40 1.08 1.04
N ASP A 82 -16.27 2.36 0.71
CA ASP A 82 -15.78 2.84 -0.58
C ASP A 82 -14.81 4.01 -0.41
N GLN A 83 -13.54 3.81 -0.77
CA GLN A 83 -12.50 4.84 -0.71
C GLN A 83 -12.57 5.83 -1.87
N GLN A 84 -13.38 5.54 -2.90
CA GLN A 84 -13.49 6.34 -4.12
C GLN A 84 -12.12 6.57 -4.78
N GLN A 85 -11.84 7.80 -5.24
CA GLN A 85 -10.62 8.19 -5.95
C GLN A 85 -9.57 8.70 -4.96
N SER A 86 -9.21 7.85 -4.00
CA SER A 86 -8.15 8.13 -3.00
C SER A 86 -7.33 6.88 -2.70
N GLY A 87 -6.07 7.04 -2.30
CA GLY A 87 -5.14 5.95 -1.95
C GLY A 87 -5.25 5.50 -0.49
N ARG A 88 -6.46 5.48 0.08
CA ARG A 88 -6.71 5.28 1.53
C ARG A 88 -6.99 3.83 1.93
N CYS A 89 -6.73 2.86 1.05
CA CYS A 89 -7.06 1.44 1.25
C CYS A 89 -6.55 0.87 2.58
N TRP A 90 -5.32 1.24 2.98
CA TRP A 90 -4.72 0.86 4.26
C TRP A 90 -5.57 1.30 5.44
N LEU A 91 -6.06 2.54 5.43
CA LEU A 91 -6.84 3.13 6.50
C LEU A 91 -8.23 2.49 6.57
N PHE A 92 -8.89 2.34 5.42
CA PHE A 92 -10.17 1.63 5.33
C PHE A 92 -10.04 0.21 5.88
N THR A 93 -8.97 -0.51 5.50
CA THR A 93 -8.71 -1.87 5.97
C THR A 93 -8.55 -1.96 7.48
N GLY A 94 -7.72 -1.10 8.10
CA GLY A 94 -7.57 -1.14 9.56
C GLY A 94 -8.83 -0.75 10.30
N LEU A 95 -9.58 0.26 9.80
CA LEU A 95 -10.86 0.64 10.39
C LEU A 95 -11.92 -0.46 10.21
N ASN A 96 -11.87 -1.22 9.11
CA ASN A 96 -12.74 -2.39 8.89
C ASN A 96 -12.46 -3.51 9.90
N VAL A 97 -11.18 -3.78 10.21
CA VAL A 97 -10.82 -4.72 11.29
C VAL A 97 -11.40 -4.26 12.63
N LEU A 98 -11.23 -2.97 12.96
CA LEU A 98 -11.70 -2.44 14.24
C LEU A 98 -13.23 -2.40 14.33
N ARG A 99 -13.94 -2.00 13.27
CA ARG A 99 -15.40 -1.89 13.31
C ARG A 99 -16.02 -3.28 13.44
N ALA A 100 -15.45 -4.30 12.80
CA ALA A 100 -15.89 -5.68 12.96
C ALA A 100 -15.74 -6.15 14.41
N GLN A 101 -14.63 -5.82 15.09
CA GLN A 101 -14.46 -6.11 16.51
C GLN A 101 -15.51 -5.42 17.40
N MET A 102 -15.78 -4.13 17.13
CA MET A 102 -16.81 -3.38 17.87
C MET A 102 -18.21 -3.96 17.63
N MET A 103 -18.56 -4.24 16.38
CA MET A 103 -19.84 -4.84 16.00
C MET A 103 -20.03 -6.19 16.68
N ALA A 104 -19.02 -7.06 16.65
CA ALA A 104 -19.09 -8.36 17.31
C ALA A 104 -19.21 -8.23 18.84
N LYS A 105 -18.47 -7.32 19.46
CA LYS A 105 -18.45 -7.12 20.92
C LYS A 105 -19.77 -6.56 21.45
N TYR A 106 -20.42 -5.67 20.71
CA TYR A 106 -21.63 -4.97 21.16
C TYR A 106 -22.92 -5.40 20.44
N GLY A 107 -22.83 -6.35 19.50
CA GLY A 107 -23.98 -6.82 18.72
C GLY A 107 -24.58 -5.74 17.82
N LEU A 108 -23.73 -4.98 17.12
CA LEU A 108 -24.18 -3.90 16.23
C LEU A 108 -24.40 -4.45 14.81
N ASP A 109 -25.53 -4.06 14.20
CA ASP A 109 -25.84 -4.41 12.82
C ASP A 109 -24.96 -3.63 11.82
N GLU A 110 -24.60 -2.39 12.16
CA GLU A 110 -23.80 -1.51 11.32
C GLU A 110 -22.90 -0.62 12.18
N MET A 111 -21.65 -0.48 11.75
CA MET A 111 -20.72 0.50 12.30
C MET A 111 -19.69 0.89 11.24
N GLU A 112 -19.42 2.18 11.13
CA GLU A 112 -18.33 2.71 10.32
C GLU A 112 -17.63 3.83 11.08
N PHE A 113 -16.30 3.81 11.05
CA PHE A 113 -15.48 4.88 11.60
C PHE A 113 -15.11 5.86 10.49
N SER A 114 -15.00 7.15 10.82
CA SER A 114 -14.60 8.18 9.87
C SER A 114 -13.16 7.97 9.41
N GLN A 115 -13.02 7.58 8.14
CA GLN A 115 -11.75 7.52 7.44
C GLN A 115 -11.24 8.94 7.20
N ASN A 116 -12.12 9.90 6.85
CA ASN A 116 -11.78 11.31 6.73
C ASN A 116 -11.10 11.88 8.00
N TYR A 117 -11.62 11.59 9.20
CA TYR A 117 -11.03 12.04 10.47
C TYR A 117 -9.60 11.55 10.65
N CYS A 118 -9.37 10.24 10.47
CA CYS A 118 -8.04 9.68 10.62
C CYS A 118 -7.10 10.15 9.50
N PHE A 119 -7.62 10.30 8.28
CA PHE A 119 -6.86 10.76 7.12
C PHE A 119 -6.39 12.22 7.27
N PHE A 120 -7.20 13.09 7.88
CA PHE A 120 -6.77 14.45 8.21
C PHE A 120 -5.47 14.45 9.03
N TYR A 121 -5.45 13.68 10.12
CA TYR A 121 -4.29 13.62 11.01
C TYR A 121 -3.10 12.89 10.38
N ASP A 122 -3.36 11.87 9.57
CA ASP A 122 -2.34 11.21 8.76
C ASP A 122 -1.60 12.21 7.87
N GLN A 123 -2.33 13.00 7.08
CA GLN A 123 -1.74 13.98 6.18
C GLN A 123 -1.01 15.10 6.93
N LEU A 124 -1.53 15.51 8.09
CA LEU A 124 -0.88 16.50 8.96
C LEU A 124 0.45 15.96 9.53
N GLU A 125 0.46 14.72 10.00
CA GLU A 125 1.65 14.09 10.57
C GLU A 125 2.71 13.77 9.51
N LYS A 126 2.30 13.31 8.33
CA LYS A 126 3.21 13.09 7.19
C LYS A 126 3.87 14.40 6.72
N ALA A 127 3.10 15.49 6.68
CA ALA A 127 3.65 16.81 6.39
C ALA A 127 4.72 17.23 7.41
N ASN A 128 4.46 17.00 8.71
CA ASN A 128 5.42 17.25 9.77
C ASN A 128 6.66 16.34 9.67
N LEU A 129 6.48 15.05 9.38
CA LEU A 129 7.54 14.08 9.13
C LEU A 129 8.46 14.53 8.00
N PHE A 130 7.90 14.98 6.87
CA PHE A 130 8.67 15.52 5.76
C PHE A 130 9.48 16.74 6.18
N LEU A 131 8.85 17.77 6.77
CA LEU A 131 9.54 19.00 7.14
C LEU A 131 10.62 18.76 8.19
N GLN A 132 10.38 17.87 9.15
CA GLN A 132 11.40 17.47 10.11
C GLN A 132 12.55 16.74 9.41
N GLY A 133 12.27 15.81 8.50
CA GLY A 133 13.30 15.13 7.71
C GLY A 133 14.17 16.11 6.90
N ILE A 134 13.58 17.20 6.41
CA ILE A 134 14.34 18.29 5.78
C ILE A 134 15.27 19.00 6.77
N ILE A 135 14.80 19.30 7.99
CA ILE A 135 15.63 19.90 9.05
C ILE A 135 16.76 18.95 9.44
N ASP A 136 16.48 17.65 9.60
CA ASP A 136 17.47 16.65 10.01
C ASP A 136 18.56 16.44 8.95
N THR A 137 18.21 16.66 7.67
CA THR A 137 19.13 16.52 6.53
C THR A 137 19.64 17.85 5.98
N ARG A 138 19.44 18.96 6.72
CA ARG A 138 19.77 20.33 6.27
C ARG A 138 21.23 20.54 5.87
N GLU A 139 22.17 19.80 6.49
CA GLU A 139 23.61 19.92 6.23
C GLU A 139 24.08 19.07 5.04
N LYS A 140 23.22 18.18 4.52
CA LYS A 140 23.53 17.31 3.38
C LYS A 140 23.30 18.04 2.06
N PRO A 141 24.03 17.71 0.98
CA PRO A 141 23.79 18.27 -0.35
C PRO A 141 22.44 17.81 -0.93
N MET A 142 21.94 18.50 -1.98
CA MET A 142 20.66 18.17 -2.60
C MET A 142 20.67 16.80 -3.29
N GLU A 143 21.83 16.37 -3.75
CA GLU A 143 22.08 15.09 -4.41
C GLU A 143 22.26 13.92 -3.41
N ASP A 144 22.20 14.18 -2.10
CA ASP A 144 22.15 13.11 -1.12
C ASP A 144 20.87 12.28 -1.34
N LYS A 145 21.01 10.94 -1.34
CA LYS A 145 19.90 10.05 -1.65
C LYS A 145 18.68 10.24 -0.74
N MET A 146 18.91 10.54 0.54
CA MET A 146 17.79 10.77 1.47
C MET A 146 17.11 12.11 1.18
N VAL A 147 17.88 13.16 0.88
CA VAL A 147 17.33 14.47 0.49
C VAL A 147 16.52 14.33 -0.80
N GLU A 148 17.08 13.68 -1.82
CA GLU A 148 16.39 13.39 -3.08
C GLU A 148 15.10 12.60 -2.84
N TRP A 149 15.15 11.56 -1.99
CA TRP A 149 14.00 10.73 -1.66
C TRP A 149 12.90 11.53 -0.95
N LEU A 150 13.23 12.37 0.04
CA LEU A 150 12.27 13.24 0.74
C LEU A 150 11.55 14.17 -0.25
N PHE A 151 12.29 14.83 -1.15
CA PHE A 151 11.70 15.72 -2.15
C PHE A 151 10.89 14.98 -3.24
N LYS A 152 11.14 13.69 -3.45
CA LYS A 152 10.33 12.83 -4.32
C LYS A 152 9.02 12.42 -3.63
N HIS A 153 9.03 12.20 -2.33
CA HIS A 153 7.90 11.68 -1.54
C HIS A 153 7.52 12.64 -0.40
N PRO A 154 7.10 13.89 -0.68
CA PRO A 154 6.77 14.84 0.38
C PRO A 154 5.49 14.48 1.13
N ILE A 155 4.55 13.82 0.45
CA ILE A 155 3.25 13.41 0.98
C ILE A 155 2.63 12.37 0.03
N SER A 156 1.87 11.44 0.59
CA SER A 156 1.08 10.45 -0.15
C SER A 156 -0.15 10.04 0.67
N ASP A 157 -1.18 9.52 0.01
CA ASP A 157 -2.34 8.94 0.67
C ASP A 157 -2.00 7.61 1.35
N GLY A 158 -1.26 6.75 0.64
CA GLY A 158 -0.95 5.38 1.02
C GLY A 158 -0.19 5.25 2.33
N GLY A 159 -0.17 4.04 2.90
CA GLY A 159 0.42 3.80 4.20
C GLY A 159 0.26 2.37 4.68
N GLN A 160 0.61 2.10 5.93
CA GLN A 160 0.55 0.75 6.49
C GLN A 160 -0.11 0.74 7.88
N PHE A 161 -0.23 -0.46 8.45
CA PHE A 161 -0.85 -0.64 9.76
C PHE A 161 -0.18 0.15 10.89
N THR A 162 1.12 0.45 10.79
CA THR A 162 1.82 1.32 11.75
C THR A 162 1.16 2.70 11.82
N GLY A 163 0.82 3.30 10.67
CA GLY A 163 0.05 4.54 10.62
C GLY A 163 -1.29 4.45 11.32
N ILE A 164 -1.99 3.32 11.19
CA ILE A 164 -3.28 3.10 11.84
C ILE A 164 -3.08 3.11 13.35
N SER A 165 -2.08 2.38 13.84
CA SER A 165 -1.76 2.33 15.26
C SER A 165 -1.31 3.66 15.84
N ASP A 166 -0.50 4.42 15.12
CA ASP A 166 0.06 5.70 15.58
C ASP A 166 -1.02 6.79 15.58
N ILE A 167 -1.80 6.90 14.49
CA ILE A 167 -2.87 7.91 14.37
C ILE A 167 -4.00 7.63 15.36
N ILE A 168 -4.51 6.40 15.42
CA ILE A 168 -5.61 6.06 16.36
C ILE A 168 -5.12 6.14 17.80
N GLY A 169 -3.88 5.74 18.08
CA GLY A 169 -3.30 5.83 19.41
C GLY A 169 -3.17 7.28 19.92
N LYS A 170 -2.88 8.22 19.02
CA LYS A 170 -2.67 9.65 19.35
C LYS A 170 -3.96 10.47 19.31
N TYR A 171 -4.83 10.22 18.33
CA TYR A 171 -6.01 11.04 18.04
C TYR A 171 -7.32 10.33 18.31
N GLY A 172 -7.35 9.00 18.41
CA GLY A 172 -8.58 8.22 18.57
C GLY A 172 -9.33 8.01 17.26
N VAL A 173 -10.62 7.70 17.36
CA VAL A 173 -11.52 7.51 16.21
C VAL A 173 -12.89 8.09 16.50
N VAL A 174 -13.64 8.42 15.45
CA VAL A 174 -15.04 8.85 15.54
C VAL A 174 -15.92 8.03 14.60
N PRO A 175 -17.23 7.88 14.87
CA PRO A 175 -18.17 7.35 13.89
C PRO A 175 -18.16 8.16 12.59
N ALA A 176 -18.37 7.52 11.43
CA ALA A 176 -18.41 8.20 10.14
C ALA A 176 -19.47 9.32 10.07
N SER A 177 -20.59 9.17 10.79
CA SER A 177 -21.63 10.20 10.90
C SER A 177 -21.21 11.46 11.65
N VAL A 178 -20.13 11.41 12.43
CA VAL A 178 -19.63 12.55 13.22
C VAL A 178 -18.71 13.43 12.39
N MET A 179 -17.89 12.82 11.52
CA MET A 179 -17.09 13.54 10.54
C MET A 179 -17.22 12.82 9.19
N PRO A 180 -18.19 13.21 8.35
CA PRO A 180 -18.43 12.55 7.07
C PRO A 180 -17.30 12.84 6.07
N GLU A 181 -17.30 12.08 4.99
CA GLU A 181 -16.46 12.36 3.82
C GLU A 181 -16.81 13.73 3.21
N THR A 182 -15.81 14.35 2.57
CA THR A 182 -15.96 15.51 1.70
C THR A 182 -15.68 15.10 0.26
N TYR A 183 -15.97 15.99 -0.69
CA TYR A 183 -15.55 15.76 -2.08
C TYR A 183 -14.04 15.48 -2.18
N SER A 184 -13.22 16.24 -1.44
CA SER A 184 -11.76 16.10 -1.50
C SER A 184 -11.26 14.83 -0.84
N SER A 185 -11.90 14.33 0.22
CA SER A 185 -11.49 13.06 0.84
C SER A 185 -11.79 11.88 -0.08
N GLU A 186 -12.84 11.96 -0.88
CA GLU A 186 -13.16 10.98 -1.94
C GLU A 186 -12.36 11.19 -3.25
N HIS A 187 -11.68 12.33 -3.41
CA HIS A 187 -10.95 12.71 -4.65
C HIS A 187 -9.65 13.47 -4.31
N THR A 188 -8.70 12.76 -3.71
CA THR A 188 -7.54 13.38 -3.04
C THR A 188 -6.48 13.95 -3.98
N GLY A 189 -6.44 13.54 -5.25
CA GLY A 189 -5.35 13.86 -6.18
C GLY A 189 -5.01 15.36 -6.24
N GLN A 190 -6.00 16.24 -6.33
CA GLN A 190 -5.74 17.68 -6.42
C GLN A 190 -5.20 18.28 -5.11
N ILE A 191 -5.72 17.86 -3.96
CA ILE A 191 -5.23 18.39 -2.67
C ILE A 191 -3.84 17.84 -2.33
N ALA A 192 -3.57 16.57 -2.66
CA ALA A 192 -2.25 15.95 -2.53
C ALA A 192 -1.19 16.69 -3.38
N ASP A 193 -1.51 17.04 -4.63
CA ASP A 193 -0.62 17.81 -5.50
C ASP A 193 -0.28 19.19 -4.92
N LEU A 194 -1.28 19.91 -4.40
CA LEU A 194 -1.11 21.24 -3.81
C LEU A 194 -0.31 21.18 -2.51
N LEU A 195 -0.60 20.21 -1.64
CA LEU A 195 0.15 19.98 -0.41
C LEU A 195 1.60 19.60 -0.72
N GLY A 196 1.82 18.67 -1.65
CA GLY A 196 3.14 18.24 -2.08
C GLY A 196 3.97 19.41 -2.64
N LEU A 197 3.38 20.26 -3.49
CA LEU A 197 4.04 21.46 -4.00
C LEU A 197 4.43 22.42 -2.86
N LYS A 198 3.51 22.66 -1.92
CA LYS A 198 3.75 23.59 -0.80
C LYS A 198 4.79 23.06 0.18
N LEU A 199 4.78 21.76 0.45
CA LEU A 199 5.79 21.10 1.27
C LEU A 199 7.17 21.21 0.62
N LYS A 200 7.30 20.96 -0.69
CA LYS A 200 8.59 21.14 -1.40
C LYS A 200 9.09 22.59 -1.31
N GLU A 201 8.19 23.58 -1.46
CA GLU A 201 8.53 25.00 -1.28
C GLU A 201 9.06 25.27 0.13
N PHE A 202 8.37 24.80 1.16
CA PHE A 202 8.78 24.91 2.56
C PHE A 202 10.10 24.19 2.85
N GLY A 203 10.31 23.01 2.26
CA GLY A 203 11.56 22.28 2.38
C GLY A 203 12.75 23.06 1.82
N LEU A 204 12.58 23.75 0.68
CA LEU A 204 13.62 24.64 0.13
C LEU A 204 13.88 25.85 1.03
N GLN A 205 12.83 26.46 1.59
CA GLN A 205 12.95 27.59 2.52
C GLN A 205 13.72 27.22 3.79
N LEU A 206 13.41 26.08 4.41
CA LEU A 206 14.12 25.57 5.60
C LEU A 206 15.61 25.33 5.31
N ARG A 207 15.91 24.73 4.14
CA ARG A 207 17.30 24.45 3.74
C ARG A 207 18.06 25.75 3.44
N GLN A 208 17.43 26.72 2.79
CA GLN A 208 18.02 28.03 2.56
C GLN A 208 18.32 28.73 3.88
N ALA A 209 17.35 28.78 4.80
CA ALA A 209 17.54 29.38 6.12
C ALA A 209 18.69 28.70 6.88
N ALA A 210 18.79 27.37 6.84
CA ALA A 210 19.91 26.64 7.42
C ALA A 210 21.25 27.02 6.77
N GLY A 211 21.30 27.14 5.45
CA GLY A 211 22.48 27.59 4.69
C GLY A 211 22.90 29.05 4.99
N GLU A 212 21.94 29.90 5.37
CA GLU A 212 22.17 31.28 5.84
C GLU A 212 22.57 31.35 7.33
N GLY A 213 22.67 30.20 8.01
CA GLY A 213 23.13 30.10 9.40
C GLY A 213 22.01 30.11 10.44
N ALA A 214 20.74 29.91 10.06
CA ALA A 214 19.66 29.73 11.00
C ALA A 214 19.92 28.51 11.90
N LYS A 215 19.76 28.70 13.21
CA LYS A 215 19.88 27.61 14.18
C LYS A 215 18.64 26.73 14.14
N GLU A 216 18.78 25.50 14.61
CA GLU A 216 17.70 24.52 14.71
C GLU A 216 16.44 25.09 15.36
N THR A 217 16.57 25.81 16.49
CA THR A 217 15.41 26.45 17.15
C THR A 217 14.65 27.44 16.27
N ALA A 218 15.33 28.14 15.35
CA ALA A 218 14.67 29.06 14.42
C ALA A 218 13.98 28.30 13.28
N LEU A 219 14.57 27.19 12.82
CA LEU A 219 13.96 26.29 11.83
C LEU A 219 12.69 25.63 12.40
N GLU A 220 12.70 25.25 13.67
CA GLU A 220 11.53 24.67 14.36
C GLU A 220 10.37 25.67 14.47
N GLU A 221 10.64 26.94 14.77
CA GLU A 221 9.59 27.98 14.77
C GLU A 221 9.04 28.24 13.36
N GLN A 222 9.91 28.26 12.33
CA GLN A 222 9.45 28.33 10.94
C GLN A 222 8.58 27.12 10.56
N LYS A 223 9.00 25.91 10.92
CA LYS A 223 8.24 24.68 10.70
C LYS A 223 6.85 24.77 11.33
N LYS A 224 6.73 25.32 12.54
CA LYS A 224 5.44 25.51 13.22
C LYS A 224 4.51 26.43 12.43
N GLU A 225 5.01 27.54 11.89
CA GLU A 225 4.22 28.43 11.03
C GLU A 225 3.80 27.75 9.72
N MET A 226 4.73 26.99 9.11
CA MET A 226 4.48 26.17 7.92
C MET A 226 3.38 25.14 8.17
N MET A 227 3.44 24.44 9.31
CA MET A 227 2.41 23.48 9.73
C MET A 227 1.04 24.13 9.94
N GLY A 228 0.99 25.38 10.42
CA GLY A 228 -0.26 26.16 10.47
C GLY A 228 -0.88 26.39 9.08
N THR A 229 -0.04 26.59 8.05
CA THR A 229 -0.50 26.69 6.66
C THR A 229 -1.02 25.34 6.15
N ILE A 230 -0.32 24.25 6.45
CA ILE A 230 -0.75 22.88 6.08
C ILE A 230 -2.09 22.55 6.75
N TYR A 231 -2.23 22.78 8.06
CA TYR A 231 -3.48 22.57 8.78
C TYR A 231 -4.64 23.32 8.13
N ARG A 232 -4.44 24.58 7.75
CA ARG A 232 -5.47 25.38 7.05
C ARG A 232 -5.86 24.76 5.71
N MET A 233 -4.90 24.25 4.94
CA MET A 233 -5.19 23.57 3.66
C MET A 233 -6.01 22.29 3.87
N LEU A 234 -5.64 21.48 4.86
CA LEU A 234 -6.35 20.26 5.23
C LEU A 234 -7.77 20.57 5.72
N ALA A 235 -7.95 21.55 6.60
CA ALA A 235 -9.26 21.92 7.15
C ALA A 235 -10.22 22.44 6.06
N LEU A 236 -9.69 23.13 5.04
CA LEU A 236 -10.49 23.55 3.89
C LEU A 236 -10.90 22.38 2.99
N ALA A 237 -10.06 21.34 2.87
CA ALA A 237 -10.33 20.20 2.01
C ALA A 237 -11.21 19.14 2.68
N PHE A 238 -10.97 18.87 3.96
CA PHE A 238 -11.49 17.71 4.70
C PHE A 238 -12.44 18.09 5.85
N GLY A 239 -12.54 19.37 6.18
CA GLY A 239 -13.23 19.85 7.37
C GLY A 239 -12.32 19.86 8.60
N GLU A 240 -12.70 20.67 9.59
CA GLU A 240 -11.98 20.71 10.87
C GLU A 240 -12.30 19.46 11.71
N PRO A 241 -11.30 18.75 12.26
CA PRO A 241 -11.54 17.56 13.07
C PRO A 241 -12.39 17.84 14.31
N VAL A 242 -13.33 16.95 14.57
CA VAL A 242 -14.23 17.06 15.73
C VAL A 242 -13.47 16.78 17.04
N GLU A 243 -13.57 17.67 18.01
CA GLU A 243 -12.96 17.49 19.34
C GLU A 243 -13.89 16.78 20.34
N ARG A 244 -15.20 17.00 20.22
CA ARG A 244 -16.25 16.45 21.08
C ARG A 244 -17.50 16.14 20.28
N PHE A 245 -18.14 15.03 20.58
CA PHE A 245 -19.40 14.62 19.97
C PHE A 245 -20.24 13.80 20.92
N THR A 246 -21.55 13.74 20.68
CA THR A 246 -22.43 12.82 21.39
C THR A 246 -22.63 11.55 20.56
N TRP A 247 -22.64 10.41 21.24
CA TRP A 247 -22.95 9.12 20.62
C TRP A 247 -23.91 8.33 21.50
N THR A 248 -24.86 7.65 20.85
CA THR A 248 -25.87 6.83 21.52
C THR A 248 -25.57 5.37 21.29
N MET A 249 -25.40 4.61 22.37
CA MET A 249 -25.23 3.17 22.35
C MET A 249 -26.31 2.53 23.22
N ASN A 250 -27.11 1.62 22.67
CA ASN A 250 -28.19 0.91 23.39
C ASN A 250 -29.14 1.86 24.16
N GLY A 251 -29.48 3.00 23.55
CA GLY A 251 -30.38 4.01 24.13
C GLY A 251 -29.73 4.95 25.16
N GLU A 252 -28.44 4.78 25.47
CA GLU A 252 -27.68 5.68 26.33
C GLU A 252 -26.82 6.65 25.51
N THR A 253 -27.10 7.94 25.62
CA THR A 253 -26.31 9.01 24.97
C THR A 253 -25.27 9.56 25.94
N LYS A 254 -24.01 9.61 25.49
CA LYS A 254 -22.89 10.21 26.22
C LYS A 254 -22.10 11.13 25.30
N GLU A 255 -21.43 12.12 25.88
CA GLU A 255 -20.42 12.93 25.18
C GLU A 255 -19.07 12.19 25.22
N TYR A 256 -18.38 12.18 24.09
CA TYR A 256 -17.05 11.60 23.93
C TYR A 256 -16.10 12.61 23.28
N THR A 257 -14.81 12.45 23.57
CA THR A 257 -13.75 12.87 22.65
C THR A 257 -13.41 11.67 21.76
N PRO A 258 -12.76 11.87 20.60
CA PRO A 258 -12.33 10.78 19.73
C PRO A 258 -11.49 9.71 20.46
N LEU A 259 -10.60 10.15 21.37
CA LEU A 259 -9.78 9.25 22.17
C LEU A 259 -10.58 8.50 23.24
N SER A 260 -11.51 9.17 23.95
CA SER A 260 -12.33 8.48 24.96
C SER A 260 -13.31 7.50 24.31
N PHE A 261 -13.80 7.80 23.11
CA PHE A 261 -14.61 6.89 22.30
C PHE A 261 -13.82 5.63 21.92
N TYR A 262 -12.60 5.80 21.38
CA TYR A 262 -11.70 4.68 21.09
C TYR A 262 -11.45 3.79 22.31
N GLN A 263 -11.09 4.39 23.45
CA GLN A 263 -10.80 3.67 24.70
C GLN A 263 -12.02 2.92 25.24
N THR A 264 -13.21 3.49 25.11
CA THR A 264 -14.45 2.91 25.64
C THR A 264 -14.89 1.69 24.85
N PHE A 265 -14.87 1.77 23.53
CA PHE A 265 -15.49 0.73 22.68
C PHE A 265 -14.47 -0.30 22.17
N LEU A 266 -13.29 0.13 21.76
CA LEU A 266 -12.25 -0.75 21.22
C LEU A 266 -11.22 -1.06 22.30
N GLY A 267 -10.48 -0.04 22.76
CA GLY A 267 -9.50 -0.15 23.84
C GLY A 267 -8.31 -1.07 23.54
N ASN A 268 -8.10 -1.44 22.26
CA ASN A 268 -7.06 -2.37 21.86
C ASN A 268 -5.67 -1.72 21.95
N ASP A 269 -4.65 -2.53 22.26
CA ASP A 269 -3.26 -2.13 22.08
C ASP A 269 -2.84 -2.39 20.63
N LEU A 270 -3.07 -1.41 19.73
CA LEU A 270 -2.76 -1.53 18.30
C LEU A 270 -1.26 -1.66 18.05
N THR A 271 -0.43 -1.11 18.93
CA THR A 271 1.02 -1.05 18.73
C THR A 271 1.75 -2.24 19.39
N GLY A 272 1.19 -2.83 20.43
CA GLY A 272 1.80 -3.91 21.19
C GLY A 272 1.13 -5.28 21.04
N ASN A 273 -0.13 -5.37 20.59
CA ASN A 273 -0.84 -6.66 20.44
C ASN A 273 -0.74 -7.27 19.03
N TYR A 274 -0.23 -6.54 18.04
CA TYR A 274 -0.19 -6.99 16.65
C TYR A 274 1.23 -7.28 16.18
N VAL A 275 1.35 -8.26 15.28
CA VAL A 275 2.59 -8.64 14.61
C VAL A 275 2.40 -8.40 13.11
N MET A 276 3.32 -7.63 12.53
CA MET A 276 3.39 -7.40 11.09
C MET A 276 4.23 -8.51 10.47
N LEU A 277 3.63 -9.28 9.59
CA LEU A 277 4.25 -10.37 8.85
C LEU A 277 4.38 -9.98 7.39
N MET A 278 5.45 -10.46 6.76
CA MET A 278 5.64 -10.31 5.32
C MET A 278 6.13 -11.60 4.70
N ASN A 279 5.71 -11.88 3.47
CA ASN A 279 6.36 -12.88 2.63
C ASN A 279 7.18 -12.19 1.54
N ASP A 280 8.47 -12.07 1.82
CA ASP A 280 9.45 -11.53 0.89
C ASP A 280 10.57 -12.55 0.62
N PRO A 281 10.44 -13.36 -0.45
CA PRO A 281 11.46 -14.33 -0.83
C PRO A 281 12.75 -13.70 -1.38
N SER A 282 12.81 -12.37 -1.56
CA SER A 282 14.06 -11.70 -1.93
C SER A 282 15.04 -11.57 -0.76
N ARG A 283 14.57 -11.79 0.48
CA ARG A 283 15.32 -11.68 1.73
C ARG A 283 15.30 -13.00 2.51
N GLU A 284 16.17 -13.09 3.52
CA GLU A 284 16.21 -14.25 4.42
C GLU A 284 14.92 -14.31 5.24
N PHE A 285 14.30 -15.49 5.33
CA PHE A 285 13.17 -15.75 6.19
C PHE A 285 13.59 -15.90 7.67
N TYR A 286 12.62 -15.82 8.57
CA TYR A 286 12.81 -15.89 10.02
C TYR A 286 13.72 -14.79 10.58
N LYS A 287 13.64 -13.61 9.96
CA LYS A 287 14.35 -12.40 10.36
C LYS A 287 13.37 -11.24 10.54
N CYS A 288 13.74 -10.32 11.43
CA CYS A 288 13.05 -9.06 11.62
C CYS A 288 13.72 -7.97 10.75
N TYR A 289 12.91 -7.22 10.01
CA TYR A 289 13.35 -6.11 9.18
C TYR A 289 12.58 -4.84 9.55
N GLU A 290 13.20 -3.70 9.31
CA GLU A 290 12.60 -2.37 9.52
C GLU A 290 12.90 -1.54 8.28
N ILE A 291 11.91 -0.85 7.71
CA ILE A 291 12.12 0.04 6.57
C ILE A 291 12.21 1.48 7.06
N ASP A 292 13.36 2.12 6.85
CA ASP A 292 13.60 3.50 7.27
C ASP A 292 12.58 4.46 6.61
N TYR A 293 12.06 5.41 7.39
CA TYR A 293 11.00 6.35 6.99
C TYR A 293 9.68 5.74 6.52
N ASP A 294 9.49 4.42 6.60
CA ASP A 294 8.18 3.78 6.35
C ASP A 294 7.25 3.92 7.55
N ARG A 295 6.86 5.17 7.82
CA ARG A 295 6.10 5.61 8.99
C ARG A 295 5.28 6.85 8.65
N HIS A 296 4.33 7.16 9.52
CA HIS A 296 3.36 8.23 9.30
C HIS A 296 3.63 9.46 10.17
N THR A 297 4.10 9.25 11.40
CA THR A 297 4.44 10.33 12.33
C THR A 297 5.95 10.33 12.59
N TYR A 298 6.52 11.50 12.88
CA TYR A 298 7.96 11.62 13.14
C TYR A 298 8.41 10.88 14.41
N ASP A 299 7.57 10.90 15.44
CA ASP A 299 7.74 10.21 16.73
C ASP A 299 7.19 8.77 16.72
N GLY A 300 6.67 8.30 15.58
CA GLY A 300 6.05 7.00 15.38
C GLY A 300 7.03 5.91 14.99
N ARG A 301 6.49 4.73 14.65
CA ARG A 301 7.28 3.54 14.34
C ARG A 301 7.39 3.31 12.85
N ASN A 302 8.60 2.99 12.39
CA ASN A 302 8.81 2.43 11.08
C ASN A 302 8.09 1.08 10.95
N TRP A 303 7.70 0.73 9.72
CA TRP A 303 7.23 -0.59 9.35
C TRP A 303 8.29 -1.63 9.72
N THR A 304 8.00 -2.39 10.78
CA THR A 304 8.88 -3.41 11.33
C THR A 304 8.16 -4.75 11.24
N TYR A 305 8.74 -5.70 10.51
CA TYR A 305 8.05 -6.95 10.16
C TYR A 305 8.92 -8.18 10.34
N VAL A 306 8.26 -9.31 10.60
CA VAL A 306 8.89 -10.64 10.54
C VAL A 306 8.69 -11.22 9.15
N ASN A 307 9.79 -11.49 8.45
CA ASN A 307 9.73 -12.13 7.13
C ASN A 307 9.59 -13.65 7.29
N LEU A 308 8.57 -14.26 6.71
CA LEU A 308 8.27 -15.69 6.86
C LEU A 308 7.95 -16.37 5.52
N PRO A 309 8.15 -17.69 5.41
CA PRO A 309 7.55 -18.47 4.33
C PRO A 309 6.03 -18.35 4.36
N ILE A 310 5.41 -18.42 3.19
CA ILE A 310 3.96 -18.18 3.05
C ILE A 310 3.12 -19.17 3.85
N GLU A 311 3.57 -20.42 3.96
CA GLU A 311 2.87 -21.48 4.71
C GLU A 311 2.68 -21.14 6.19
N ASP A 312 3.71 -20.58 6.84
CA ASP A 312 3.61 -20.17 8.25
C ASP A 312 2.61 -19.01 8.41
N ILE A 313 2.57 -18.09 7.44
CA ILE A 313 1.62 -16.97 7.45
C ILE A 313 0.19 -17.47 7.23
N LYS A 314 -0.02 -18.40 6.28
CA LYS A 314 -1.33 -19.03 6.04
C LYS A 314 -1.85 -19.73 7.30
N GLU A 315 -1.00 -20.42 8.04
CA GLU A 315 -1.42 -21.08 9.29
C GLU A 315 -1.96 -20.08 10.31
N MET A 316 -1.27 -18.95 10.51
CA MET A 316 -1.72 -17.89 11.42
C MET A 316 -3.02 -17.25 10.93
N ALA A 317 -3.16 -17.04 9.63
CA ALA A 317 -4.38 -16.51 9.02
C ALA A 317 -5.59 -17.45 9.25
N VAL A 318 -5.41 -18.76 9.04
CA VAL A 318 -6.45 -19.76 9.30
C VAL A 318 -6.88 -19.76 10.77
N ARG A 319 -5.93 -19.66 11.71
CA ARG A 319 -6.23 -19.58 13.16
C ARG A 319 -7.08 -18.35 13.48
N SER A 320 -6.73 -17.19 12.95
CA SER A 320 -7.49 -15.94 13.17
C SER A 320 -8.91 -16.01 12.60
N ILE A 321 -9.08 -16.51 11.38
CA ILE A 321 -10.41 -16.61 10.75
C ILE A 321 -11.31 -17.62 11.47
N LYS A 322 -10.74 -18.72 11.98
CA LYS A 322 -11.49 -19.70 12.79
C LYS A 322 -11.95 -19.12 14.13
N ASP A 323 -11.22 -18.16 14.68
CA ASP A 323 -11.61 -17.38 15.87
C ASP A 323 -12.43 -16.13 15.50
N SER A 324 -13.03 -16.12 14.31
CA SER A 324 -13.90 -15.04 13.80
C SER A 324 -13.24 -13.65 13.84
N THR A 325 -11.93 -13.58 13.62
CA THR A 325 -11.16 -12.32 13.64
C THR A 325 -10.61 -11.98 12.26
N MET A 326 -11.04 -10.84 11.73
CA MET A 326 -10.53 -10.24 10.50
C MET A 326 -9.08 -9.77 10.65
N MET A 327 -8.34 -9.72 9.55
CA MET A 327 -6.96 -9.25 9.53
C MET A 327 -6.71 -8.22 8.44
N TYR A 328 -5.81 -7.28 8.73
CA TYR A 328 -5.24 -6.42 7.70
C TYR A 328 -4.33 -7.27 6.81
N PHE A 329 -4.55 -7.18 5.51
CA PHE A 329 -3.84 -7.95 4.48
C PHE A 329 -3.47 -7.02 3.34
N SER A 330 -2.33 -7.23 2.69
CA SER A 330 -1.98 -6.49 1.49
C SER A 330 -1.35 -7.37 0.41
N CYS A 331 -1.56 -6.96 -0.84
CA CYS A 331 -1.17 -7.71 -2.02
C CYS A 331 -0.91 -6.80 -3.23
N ASP A 332 -0.44 -7.37 -4.34
CA ASP A 332 -0.44 -6.73 -5.66
C ASP A 332 -1.77 -6.99 -6.38
N VAL A 333 -2.82 -6.26 -5.96
CA VAL A 333 -4.22 -6.55 -6.34
C VAL A 333 -4.47 -6.47 -7.85
N ALA A 334 -3.67 -5.69 -8.58
CA ALA A 334 -3.86 -5.51 -10.02
C ALA A 334 -3.47 -6.75 -10.85
N LYS A 335 -2.69 -7.68 -10.28
CA LYS A 335 -2.20 -8.86 -11.01
C LYS A 335 -3.31 -9.89 -11.12
N PHE A 336 -3.70 -10.19 -12.36
CA PHE A 336 -4.69 -11.21 -12.70
C PHE A 336 -6.07 -11.03 -12.02
N LEU A 337 -6.46 -9.78 -11.74
CA LEU A 337 -7.80 -9.44 -11.24
C LEU A 337 -8.82 -9.43 -12.38
N ASP A 338 -9.86 -10.26 -12.30
CA ASP A 338 -11.12 -10.03 -13.02
C ASP A 338 -12.04 -9.18 -12.13
N SER A 339 -11.97 -7.86 -12.31
CA SER A 339 -12.70 -6.90 -11.48
C SER A 339 -14.22 -7.03 -11.59
N LYS A 340 -14.74 -7.55 -12.70
CA LYS A 340 -16.19 -7.76 -12.89
C LYS A 340 -16.70 -8.95 -12.10
N ARG A 341 -15.89 -10.01 -11.97
CA ARG A 341 -16.25 -11.20 -11.19
C ARG A 341 -15.82 -11.09 -9.72
N GLY A 342 -14.85 -10.21 -9.43
CA GLY A 342 -14.23 -10.12 -8.12
C GLY A 342 -13.29 -11.28 -7.83
N THR A 343 -12.50 -11.71 -8.82
CA THR A 343 -11.63 -12.89 -8.69
C THR A 343 -10.17 -12.59 -8.92
N LEU A 344 -9.32 -13.16 -8.09
CA LEU A 344 -7.86 -13.09 -8.16
C LEU A 344 -7.32 -14.51 -8.37
N ASP A 345 -6.95 -14.82 -9.61
CA ASP A 345 -6.55 -16.16 -10.03
C ASP A 345 -5.52 -16.03 -11.16
N LEU A 346 -4.38 -16.73 -11.05
CA LEU A 346 -3.32 -16.75 -12.06
C LEU A 346 -3.86 -17.13 -13.45
N ASN A 347 -4.95 -17.89 -13.50
CA ASN A 347 -5.57 -18.37 -14.72
C ASN A 347 -6.65 -17.43 -15.27
N ASN A 348 -6.89 -16.24 -14.71
CA ASN A 348 -7.88 -15.30 -15.26
C ASN A 348 -7.51 -14.77 -16.66
N TYR A 349 -6.21 -14.70 -16.96
CA TYR A 349 -5.71 -14.20 -18.24
C TYR A 349 -4.57 -15.06 -18.79
N ASP A 350 -4.71 -15.51 -20.04
CA ASP A 350 -3.68 -16.23 -20.79
C ASP A 350 -2.93 -15.30 -21.76
N TYR A 351 -2.17 -14.37 -21.19
CA TYR A 351 -1.32 -13.47 -21.96
C TYR A 351 -0.19 -14.19 -22.68
N ALA A 352 0.26 -15.33 -22.15
CA ALA A 352 1.35 -16.12 -22.69
C ALA A 352 0.98 -16.70 -24.07
N SER A 353 -0.17 -17.38 -24.16
CA SER A 353 -0.66 -17.91 -25.43
C SER A 353 -0.98 -16.80 -26.43
N LEU A 354 -1.60 -15.69 -25.98
CA LEU A 354 -1.93 -14.57 -26.86
C LEU A 354 -0.68 -13.93 -27.50
N MET A 355 0.41 -13.80 -26.73
CA MET A 355 1.66 -13.19 -27.18
C MET A 355 2.64 -14.18 -27.83
N GLY A 356 2.34 -15.48 -27.79
CA GLY A 356 3.23 -16.53 -28.28
C GLY A 356 4.56 -16.61 -27.50
N THR A 357 4.54 -16.32 -26.20
CA THR A 357 5.74 -16.28 -25.33
C THR A 357 5.39 -16.66 -23.88
N SER A 358 6.37 -16.57 -22.97
CA SER A 358 6.19 -16.83 -21.54
C SER A 358 6.63 -15.66 -20.66
N PHE A 359 5.95 -15.44 -19.53
CA PHE A 359 6.29 -14.42 -18.53
C PHE A 359 6.68 -15.07 -17.19
N GLY A 360 7.78 -15.81 -17.17
CA GLY A 360 8.13 -16.78 -16.10
C GLY A 360 8.91 -16.26 -14.89
N MET A 361 8.81 -14.97 -14.52
CA MET A 361 9.49 -14.49 -13.30
C MET A 361 8.82 -15.04 -12.04
N ASN A 362 9.59 -15.63 -11.14
CA ASN A 362 9.11 -15.99 -9.80
C ASN A 362 8.93 -14.75 -8.91
N LYS A 363 8.25 -14.89 -7.77
CA LYS A 363 7.96 -13.78 -6.84
C LYS A 363 9.20 -12.98 -6.43
N LYS A 364 10.30 -13.66 -6.10
CA LYS A 364 11.58 -13.01 -5.77
C LYS A 364 12.08 -12.12 -6.91
N GLN A 365 12.10 -12.65 -8.13
CA GLN A 365 12.53 -11.90 -9.31
C GLN A 365 11.62 -10.72 -9.55
N ARG A 366 10.29 -10.89 -9.44
CA ARG A 366 9.34 -9.79 -9.61
C ARG A 366 9.56 -8.65 -8.61
N ILE A 367 9.88 -8.97 -7.35
CA ILE A 367 10.26 -7.98 -6.33
C ILE A 367 11.55 -7.25 -6.72
N GLN A 368 12.61 -8.02 -7.05
CA GLN A 368 13.93 -7.47 -7.37
C GLN A 368 13.95 -6.61 -8.64
N THR A 369 13.03 -6.84 -9.57
CA THR A 369 12.90 -6.08 -10.82
C THR A 369 11.77 -5.06 -10.77
N PHE A 370 11.17 -4.80 -9.61
CA PHE A 370 10.04 -3.85 -9.44
C PHE A 370 8.79 -4.19 -10.27
N ALA A 371 8.63 -5.45 -10.68
CA ALA A 371 7.47 -5.92 -11.44
C ALA A 371 6.27 -6.27 -10.55
N SER A 372 6.50 -6.43 -9.23
CA SER A 372 5.45 -6.69 -8.24
C SER A 372 5.88 -6.24 -6.84
N GLY A 373 4.91 -5.77 -6.06
CA GLY A 373 5.04 -5.33 -4.68
C GLY A 373 3.66 -5.11 -4.07
N SER A 374 3.59 -4.87 -2.75
CA SER A 374 2.32 -4.53 -2.09
C SER A 374 1.78 -3.23 -2.67
N SER A 375 0.59 -3.28 -3.29
CA SER A 375 -0.01 -2.11 -3.94
C SER A 375 -1.35 -1.69 -3.33
N HIS A 376 -2.00 -2.58 -2.57
CA HIS A 376 -3.34 -2.36 -2.03
C HIS A 376 -3.57 -3.21 -0.78
N ALA A 377 -4.18 -2.60 0.23
CA ALA A 377 -4.59 -3.27 1.46
C ALA A 377 -6.10 -3.60 1.44
N MET A 378 -6.46 -4.76 1.97
CA MET A 378 -7.83 -5.25 2.10
C MET A 378 -7.99 -6.07 3.39
N THR A 379 -9.22 -6.38 3.78
CA THR A 379 -9.50 -7.07 5.04
C THR A 379 -9.71 -8.57 4.81
N LEU A 380 -8.75 -9.41 5.20
CA LEU A 380 -8.85 -10.87 5.06
C LEU A 380 -9.89 -11.42 6.04
N MET A 381 -10.91 -12.11 5.50
CA MET A 381 -12.12 -12.43 6.26
C MET A 381 -12.66 -13.86 6.07
N ALA A 382 -12.20 -14.60 5.08
CA ALA A 382 -12.64 -15.98 4.90
C ALA A 382 -11.54 -16.86 4.32
N VAL A 383 -11.63 -18.15 4.66
CA VAL A 383 -10.82 -19.21 4.09
C VAL A 383 -11.71 -20.42 3.85
N ASP A 384 -11.52 -21.07 2.70
CA ASP A 384 -12.14 -22.34 2.40
C ASP A 384 -11.09 -23.44 2.49
N LEU A 385 -11.29 -24.39 3.40
CA LEU A 385 -10.36 -25.47 3.69
C LEU A 385 -10.78 -26.77 3.00
N ASP A 386 -9.81 -27.54 2.53
CA ASP A 386 -10.04 -28.91 2.06
C ASP A 386 -10.25 -29.89 3.24
N ALA A 387 -10.49 -31.16 2.92
CA ALA A 387 -10.69 -32.21 3.93
C ALA A 387 -9.47 -32.44 4.85
N ASN A 388 -8.28 -31.98 4.44
CA ASN A 388 -7.03 -32.08 5.21
C ASN A 388 -6.73 -30.78 5.99
N GLY A 389 -7.61 -29.77 5.92
CA GLY A 389 -7.41 -28.47 6.56
C GLY A 389 -6.47 -27.54 5.81
N LYS A 390 -6.17 -27.81 4.53
CA LYS A 390 -5.37 -26.91 3.68
C LYS A 390 -6.25 -25.85 2.99
N PRO A 391 -5.80 -24.59 2.91
CA PRO A 391 -6.52 -23.56 2.17
C PRO A 391 -6.65 -23.89 0.68
N LYS A 392 -7.83 -23.66 0.12
CA LYS A 392 -8.11 -23.73 -1.33
C LYS A 392 -8.25 -22.34 -1.95
N LYS A 393 -8.87 -21.43 -1.18
CA LYS A 393 -9.16 -20.05 -1.58
C LYS A 393 -9.44 -19.20 -0.35
N TRP A 394 -9.32 -17.89 -0.54
CA TRP A 394 -9.48 -16.87 0.48
C TRP A 394 -10.43 -15.78 0.00
N MET A 395 -11.03 -15.06 0.94
CA MET A 395 -11.86 -13.89 0.66
C MET A 395 -11.38 -12.70 1.45
N VAL A 396 -11.32 -11.56 0.77
CA VAL A 396 -11.12 -10.25 1.38
C VAL A 396 -12.36 -9.38 1.20
N GLU A 397 -12.69 -8.62 2.24
CA GLU A 397 -13.54 -7.44 2.13
C GLU A 397 -12.70 -6.29 1.55
N ASN A 398 -13.16 -5.72 0.45
CA ASN A 398 -12.49 -4.60 -0.23
C ASN A 398 -13.19 -3.27 0.10
N SER A 399 -12.57 -2.16 -0.26
CA SER A 399 -13.03 -0.79 0.01
C SER A 399 -13.36 -0.03 -1.28
N TRP A 400 -14.02 -0.67 -2.25
CA TRP A 400 -14.44 -0.08 -3.53
C TRP A 400 -15.97 -0.09 -3.72
N GLY A 401 -16.71 -0.17 -2.62
CA GLY A 401 -18.17 -0.20 -2.62
C GLY A 401 -18.79 -1.58 -2.88
N ALA A 402 -20.05 -1.74 -2.48
CA ALA A 402 -20.76 -3.02 -2.50
C ALA A 402 -21.03 -3.58 -3.90
N GLU A 403 -21.01 -2.75 -4.93
CA GLU A 403 -21.25 -3.17 -6.33
C GLU A 403 -19.97 -3.65 -7.03
N ALA A 404 -18.79 -3.45 -6.41
CA ALA A 404 -17.52 -3.89 -6.97
C ALA A 404 -17.29 -5.39 -6.72
N GLY A 405 -16.67 -6.07 -7.71
CA GLY A 405 -16.30 -7.47 -7.59
C GLY A 405 -17.48 -8.39 -7.21
N TYR A 406 -17.29 -9.21 -6.18
CA TYR A 406 -18.33 -10.07 -5.63
C TYR A 406 -18.95 -9.42 -4.40
N HIS A 407 -19.96 -8.57 -4.60
CA HIS A 407 -20.66 -7.86 -3.51
C HIS A 407 -19.71 -7.07 -2.59
N GLY A 408 -18.73 -6.36 -3.15
CA GLY A 408 -17.69 -5.65 -2.41
C GLY A 408 -16.51 -6.50 -1.95
N HIS A 409 -16.48 -7.78 -2.32
CA HIS A 409 -15.42 -8.72 -1.94
C HIS A 409 -14.61 -9.17 -3.14
N LEU A 410 -13.38 -9.64 -2.86
CA LEU A 410 -12.57 -10.38 -3.81
C LEU A 410 -12.31 -11.79 -3.30
N ILE A 411 -12.43 -12.78 -4.18
CA ILE A 411 -12.09 -14.18 -3.92
C ILE A 411 -10.80 -14.51 -4.64
N MET A 412 -9.82 -15.00 -3.90
CA MET A 412 -8.50 -15.37 -4.42
C MET A 412 -8.25 -16.87 -4.29
N THR A 413 -7.65 -17.48 -5.29
CA THR A 413 -7.14 -18.85 -5.16
C THR A 413 -5.95 -18.89 -4.19
N ASP A 414 -5.68 -20.04 -3.59
CA ASP A 414 -4.51 -20.19 -2.72
C ASP A 414 -3.19 -19.99 -3.49
N GLU A 415 -3.14 -20.40 -4.75
CA GLU A 415 -1.99 -20.17 -5.65
C GLU A 415 -1.77 -18.68 -5.95
N TRP A 416 -2.84 -17.90 -6.13
CA TRP A 416 -2.71 -16.46 -6.30
C TRP A 416 -2.22 -15.80 -5.01
N PHE A 417 -2.71 -16.26 -3.86
CA PHE A 417 -2.24 -15.82 -2.54
C PHE A 417 -0.73 -16.04 -2.42
N ASP A 418 -0.21 -17.21 -2.83
CA ASP A 418 1.24 -17.48 -2.80
C ASP A 418 2.06 -16.47 -3.59
N GLU A 419 1.61 -16.13 -4.79
CA GLU A 419 2.38 -15.32 -5.74
C GLU A 419 2.28 -13.81 -5.48
N TYR A 420 1.16 -13.32 -4.94
CA TYR A 420 0.84 -11.89 -4.92
C TYR A 420 0.42 -11.32 -3.56
N MET A 421 0.28 -12.14 -2.51
CA MET A 421 0.19 -11.65 -1.13
C MET A 421 1.56 -11.13 -0.66
N PHE A 422 1.59 -10.03 0.09
CA PHE A 422 2.84 -9.51 0.64
C PHE A 422 2.80 -9.39 2.16
N ARG A 423 1.79 -8.73 2.73
CA ARG A 423 1.75 -8.41 4.16
C ARG A 423 0.50 -8.99 4.82
N LEU A 424 0.65 -9.41 6.07
CA LEU A 424 -0.46 -9.76 6.96
C LEU A 424 -0.18 -9.19 8.34
N VAL A 425 -1.18 -8.57 8.96
CA VAL A 425 -1.08 -8.14 10.36
C VAL A 425 -2.02 -8.99 11.20
N VAL A 426 -1.45 -9.64 12.21
CA VAL A 426 -2.12 -10.66 13.01
C VAL A 426 -1.96 -10.37 14.49
N GLU A 427 -2.99 -10.65 15.29
CA GLU A 427 -2.88 -10.55 16.74
C GLU A 427 -1.90 -11.60 17.28
N LYS A 428 -1.11 -11.20 18.29
CA LYS A 428 -0.09 -12.05 18.93
C LYS A 428 -0.63 -13.40 19.41
N LYS A 429 -1.91 -13.48 19.81
CA LYS A 429 -2.54 -14.74 20.26
C LYS A 429 -2.55 -15.86 19.21
N TYR A 430 -2.47 -15.53 17.92
CA TYR A 430 -2.43 -16.53 16.84
C TYR A 430 -1.01 -16.90 16.40
N VAL A 431 -0.01 -16.12 16.85
CA VAL A 431 1.38 -16.22 16.43
C VAL A 431 2.13 -17.21 17.34
N PRO A 432 2.82 -18.22 16.78
CA PRO A 432 3.66 -19.13 17.56
C PRO A 432 4.76 -18.39 18.34
N GLU A 433 5.12 -18.90 19.52
CA GLU A 433 6.17 -18.31 20.36
C GLU A 433 7.52 -18.19 19.62
N SER A 434 7.86 -19.16 18.78
CA SER A 434 9.07 -19.13 17.96
C SER A 434 9.13 -17.93 16.99
N VAL A 435 7.97 -17.46 16.51
CA VAL A 435 7.87 -16.28 15.65
C VAL A 435 7.91 -15.00 16.49
N LEU A 436 7.26 -15.00 17.65
CA LEU A 436 7.32 -13.88 18.60
C LEU A 436 8.74 -13.63 19.11
N ASP A 437 9.55 -14.68 19.26
CA ASP A 437 10.96 -14.57 19.64
C ASP A 437 11.80 -13.84 18.59
N ILE A 438 11.42 -13.86 17.31
CA ILE A 438 12.11 -13.13 16.24
C ILE A 438 11.98 -11.61 16.44
N LEU A 439 10.86 -11.13 16.98
CA LEU A 439 10.65 -9.71 17.27
C LEU A 439 11.60 -9.17 18.35
N LYS A 440 12.23 -10.04 19.15
CA LYS A 440 13.23 -9.66 20.15
C LYS A 440 14.59 -9.35 19.51
N GLN A 441 14.80 -9.73 18.26
CA GLN A 441 16.01 -9.42 17.51
C GLN A 441 16.08 -7.93 17.16
N LYS A 442 17.29 -7.38 17.05
CA LYS A 442 17.46 -6.06 16.43
C LYS A 442 17.08 -6.18 14.94
N PRO A 443 16.13 -5.39 14.42
CA PRO A 443 15.75 -5.44 13.02
C PRO A 443 16.92 -5.11 12.08
N VAL A 444 16.94 -5.74 10.91
CA VAL A 444 17.79 -5.34 9.80
C VAL A 444 17.16 -4.09 9.17
N LEU A 445 17.84 -2.95 9.31
CA LEU A 445 17.36 -1.67 8.76
C LEU A 445 17.56 -1.63 7.23
N LEU A 446 16.46 -1.48 6.52
CA LEU A 446 16.35 -1.28 5.08
C LEU A 446 16.23 0.22 4.77
N PRO A 447 16.72 0.70 3.63
CA PRO A 447 16.66 2.11 3.29
C PRO A 447 15.24 2.56 2.91
N ALA A 448 14.96 3.86 2.96
CA ALA A 448 13.66 4.43 2.58
C ALA A 448 13.26 4.18 1.10
N TRP A 449 14.22 3.88 0.23
CA TRP A 449 13.98 3.50 -1.17
C TRP A 449 13.97 1.98 -1.40
N ASP A 450 13.70 1.19 -0.35
CA ASP A 450 13.55 -0.25 -0.49
C ASP A 450 12.43 -0.59 -1.50
N PRO A 451 12.56 -1.62 -2.37
CA PRO A 451 11.49 -2.00 -3.29
C PRO A 451 10.15 -2.37 -2.61
N MET A 452 10.20 -2.72 -1.32
CA MET A 452 9.02 -3.01 -0.49
C MET A 452 8.40 -1.78 0.16
N PHE A 453 9.06 -0.63 0.03
CA PHE A 453 8.48 0.71 0.18
C PHE A 453 7.94 1.14 -1.18
N ALA A 454 6.64 0.97 -1.40
CA ALA A 454 5.96 1.40 -2.60
C ALA A 454 4.75 2.26 -2.22
N GLU A 455 4.48 3.29 -3.02
CA GLU A 455 3.22 4.03 -2.90
C GLU A 455 2.06 3.09 -3.18
N GLU A 456 1.07 3.08 -2.29
CA GLU A 456 -0.19 2.37 -2.47
C GLU A 456 -1.16 3.29 -3.26
N TYR A 457 -1.88 2.71 -4.22
CA TYR A 457 -2.71 3.45 -5.18
C TYR A 457 -4.15 3.67 -4.70
#